data_AF-A0A516HG48-F1
#
_entry.id   AF-A0A516HG48-F1
#
_cell.length_a   1.000
_cell.length_b   1.000
_cell.length_c   1.000
_cell.angle_alpha   90.00
_cell.angle_beta   90.00
_cell.angle_gamma   90.00
#
_symmetry.space_group_name_H-M   'P 1'
#
loop_
_entity.id
_entity.type
_entity.pdbx_description
1 polymer ?
#
loop_
_entity_poly.entity_id
_entity_poly.type
_entity_poly.pdbx_seq_one_letter_code
_entity_poly.pdbx_strand_id
1 'polypeptide(L)'
;MLQHLLVLEANTNISLQQQIKQKLIEAIIHGYFPAGSKMPSSRKLAEQLDVARNTVVFAYQQLTDEGYLISKERSGIYVSDNLQSHFEQNPPAESSEDKCHWKNRLKTPTRSKLPPPYPDNWQEYPYPFIAGQFDLSLFPVNPWRECSRLTMNINEISTWASDSGSQDDLFLIEEIRTKVLPRRGIFAKPEEILITVGSQQGLYLLSELVLNPQTILAMEEPGYPGMRQLAEHRGAAIDLVKVDNKGIQVDEINNHVDAVFTTPSHQVPTAVTLSQSRREQLIEKANEHDFIIIEDDYECEANFVTNPHPAIKSLDTQGRVIYLSSFSKVLAPGLRIGFMVAPAEFIKAARSLRSLSVRHPPANNQRTMALFISLGYYDTVMRKLNQTLQLRWQELREALNHYLPTAIVTSHSVGGSACWIKGPKHLNSQQFAAQAAKNGILIESVSRYYGDDRKPEYYFRLGVSSIEVDKIRAGVELLAQIFWQNQETELEQLPANAQKLNTEQLADFIANCEFIGRTVFGEPYRIKLESDGSMQGWEGHHNEKTDQGQWWLEGDTWFRQWQHWSYGEVLGFNIAVLGKQIFWLRDGKLVDSAFYTQKPPVAPSENMPGLIKNQ
;
A
#
# COMPACT_ATOMS: atom_id res chain seq x y z
N MET A 1 -2.11 -21.40 -45.49
CA MET A 1 -1.05 -22.05 -44.68
C MET A 1 -0.29 -21.04 -43.83
N LEU A 2 0.30 -19.98 -44.39
CA LEU A 2 1.00 -18.94 -43.60
C LEU A 2 0.11 -18.07 -42.68
N GLN A 3 -1.15 -17.86 -43.04
CA GLN A 3 -2.12 -17.10 -42.23
C GLN A 3 -2.39 -17.69 -40.83
N HIS A 4 -2.21 -19.01 -40.65
CA HIS A 4 -2.38 -19.65 -39.34
C HIS A 4 -1.11 -19.61 -38.48
N LEU A 5 0.06 -19.33 -39.09
CA LEU A 5 1.37 -19.29 -38.43
C LEU A 5 1.76 -17.88 -37.98
N LEU A 6 1.25 -16.85 -38.66
CA LEU A 6 1.59 -15.45 -38.46
C LEU A 6 0.34 -14.65 -38.03
N VAL A 7 -0.26 -15.02 -36.90
CA VAL A 7 -1.40 -14.27 -36.33
C VAL A 7 -0.88 -12.94 -35.77
N LEU A 8 -1.43 -11.84 -36.29
CA LEU A 8 -1.12 -10.47 -35.85
C LEU A 8 -2.21 -9.98 -34.88
N GLU A 9 -1.81 -9.30 -33.82
CA GLU A 9 -2.71 -8.80 -32.79
C GLU A 9 -2.81 -7.27 -32.88
N ALA A 10 -4.01 -6.75 -33.14
CA ALA A 10 -4.25 -5.32 -33.33
C ALA A 10 -4.15 -4.49 -32.03
N ASN A 11 -4.30 -5.12 -30.85
CA ASN A 11 -4.39 -4.45 -29.54
C ASN A 11 -3.13 -4.65 -28.66
N THR A 12 -1.95 -4.75 -29.26
CA THR A 12 -0.69 -4.81 -28.50
C THR A 12 0.06 -3.47 -28.53
N ASN A 13 0.89 -3.22 -27.50
CA ASN A 13 1.78 -2.05 -27.46
C ASN A 13 2.96 -2.13 -28.46
N ILE A 14 2.99 -3.15 -29.32
CA ILE A 14 4.07 -3.44 -30.25
C ILE A 14 3.61 -3.13 -31.67
N SER A 15 4.41 -2.37 -32.41
CA SER A 15 4.09 -2.02 -33.81
C SER A 15 3.92 -3.28 -34.67
N LEU A 16 3.03 -3.23 -35.67
CA LEU A 16 2.83 -4.34 -36.62
C LEU A 16 4.13 -4.79 -37.30
N GLN A 17 5.07 -3.86 -37.50
CA GLN A 17 6.40 -4.15 -38.05
C GLN A 17 7.19 -5.11 -37.14
N GLN A 18 7.22 -4.83 -35.85
CA GLN A 18 7.90 -5.66 -34.85
C GLN A 18 7.20 -7.01 -34.66
N GLN A 19 5.87 -7.04 -34.69
CA GLN A 19 5.11 -8.31 -34.62
C GLN A 19 5.44 -9.21 -35.83
N ILE A 20 5.41 -8.68 -37.05
CA ILE A 20 5.76 -9.43 -38.26
C ILE A 20 7.19 -9.94 -38.18
N LYS A 21 8.14 -9.09 -37.76
CA LYS A 21 9.54 -9.48 -37.57
C LYS A 21 9.66 -10.64 -36.58
N GLN A 22 9.07 -10.52 -35.39
CA GLN A 22 9.14 -11.54 -34.35
C GLN A 22 8.55 -12.87 -34.83
N LYS A 23 7.37 -12.83 -35.47
CA LYS A 23 6.70 -14.04 -35.97
C LYS A 23 7.46 -14.70 -37.11
N LEU A 24 8.13 -13.92 -37.97
CA LEU A 24 9.00 -14.48 -38.99
C LEU A 24 10.25 -15.13 -38.40
N ILE A 25 10.84 -14.54 -37.34
CA ILE A 25 11.96 -15.15 -36.61
C ILE A 25 11.51 -16.47 -35.98
N GLU A 26 10.38 -16.49 -35.27
CA GLU A 26 9.80 -17.71 -34.69
C GLU A 26 9.58 -18.79 -35.78
N ALA A 27 9.02 -18.39 -36.94
CA ALA A 27 8.77 -19.31 -38.04
C ALA A 27 10.06 -19.89 -38.67
N ILE A 28 11.12 -19.08 -38.76
CA ILE A 28 12.44 -19.51 -39.23
C ILE A 28 13.08 -20.45 -38.20
N ILE A 29 13.03 -20.12 -36.91
CA ILE A 29 13.60 -20.93 -35.80
C ILE A 29 12.92 -22.29 -35.70
N HIS A 30 11.59 -22.34 -35.80
CA HIS A 30 10.82 -23.59 -35.75
C HIS A 30 10.90 -24.40 -37.05
N GLY A 31 11.68 -23.96 -38.04
CA GLY A 31 11.91 -24.70 -39.29
C GLY A 31 10.76 -24.65 -40.30
N TYR A 32 9.74 -23.79 -40.09
CA TYR A 32 8.67 -23.59 -41.09
C TYR A 32 9.19 -22.93 -42.37
N PHE A 33 10.28 -22.15 -42.27
CA PHE A 33 11.07 -21.69 -43.40
C PHE A 33 12.49 -22.27 -43.31
N PRO A 34 12.79 -23.38 -44.01
CA PRO A 34 14.10 -24.00 -43.99
C PRO A 34 15.21 -23.02 -44.43
N ALA A 35 16.43 -23.25 -43.94
CA ALA A 35 17.62 -22.56 -44.42
C ALA A 35 17.72 -22.64 -45.96
N GLY A 36 18.08 -21.54 -46.60
CA GLY A 36 18.16 -21.43 -48.06
C GLY A 36 16.82 -21.38 -48.78
N SER A 37 15.68 -21.50 -48.08
CA SER A 37 14.37 -21.40 -48.70
C SER A 37 14.02 -19.96 -49.09
N LYS A 38 13.25 -19.81 -50.16
CA LYS A 38 12.81 -18.51 -50.67
C LYS A 38 11.62 -17.99 -49.86
N MET A 39 11.74 -16.79 -49.33
CA MET A 39 10.64 -16.11 -48.65
C MET A 39 9.58 -15.63 -49.66
N PRO A 40 8.31 -15.51 -49.24
CA PRO A 40 7.28 -14.83 -50.03
C PRO A 40 7.72 -13.41 -50.42
N SER A 41 7.22 -12.89 -51.55
CA SER A 41 7.49 -11.49 -51.90
C SER A 41 6.81 -10.55 -50.90
N SER A 42 7.35 -9.35 -50.70
CA SER A 42 6.75 -8.36 -49.79
C SER A 42 5.30 -8.00 -50.15
N ARG A 43 4.93 -8.07 -51.43
CA ARG A 43 3.53 -7.91 -51.87
C ARG A 43 2.65 -9.09 -51.44
N LYS A 44 3.13 -10.31 -51.69
CA LYS A 44 2.39 -11.54 -51.37
C LYS A 44 2.19 -11.72 -49.87
N LEU A 45 3.20 -11.42 -49.07
CA LEU A 45 3.09 -11.51 -47.61
C LEU A 45 2.19 -10.40 -47.05
N ALA A 46 2.24 -9.18 -47.62
CA ALA A 46 1.35 -8.09 -47.21
C ALA A 46 -0.13 -8.41 -47.49
N GLU A 47 -0.43 -9.00 -48.66
CA GLU A 47 -1.77 -9.46 -49.03
C GLU A 47 -2.26 -10.60 -48.13
N GLN A 48 -1.37 -11.54 -47.78
CA GLN A 48 -1.72 -12.66 -46.90
C GLN A 48 -2.01 -12.22 -45.46
N LEU A 49 -1.33 -11.20 -44.96
CA LEU A 49 -1.47 -10.71 -43.59
C LEU A 49 -2.46 -9.54 -43.47
N ASP A 50 -3.04 -9.08 -44.58
CA ASP A 50 -3.90 -7.89 -44.65
C ASP A 50 -3.25 -6.63 -44.04
N VAL A 51 -2.00 -6.35 -44.43
CA VAL A 51 -1.24 -5.19 -43.95
C VAL A 51 -0.66 -4.35 -45.09
N ALA A 52 -0.34 -3.08 -44.80
CA ALA A 52 0.36 -2.24 -45.75
C ALA A 52 1.72 -2.83 -46.16
N ARG A 53 2.02 -2.83 -47.46
CA ARG A 53 3.27 -3.39 -48.03
C ARG A 53 4.54 -2.85 -47.35
N ASN A 54 4.57 -1.56 -47.01
CA ASN A 54 5.75 -0.95 -46.40
C ASN A 54 6.10 -1.59 -45.05
N THR A 55 5.09 -2.01 -44.27
CA THR A 55 5.28 -2.70 -42.98
C THR A 55 6.09 -3.99 -43.14
N VAL A 56 5.78 -4.78 -44.17
CA VAL A 56 6.52 -6.02 -44.49
C VAL A 56 7.92 -5.72 -45.02
N VAL A 57 8.06 -4.68 -45.85
CA VAL A 57 9.38 -4.26 -46.37
C VAL A 57 10.32 -3.88 -45.23
N PHE A 58 9.86 -3.11 -44.23
CA PHE A 58 10.66 -2.76 -43.07
C PHE A 58 11.06 -3.98 -42.24
N ALA A 59 10.14 -4.93 -42.01
CA ALA A 59 10.45 -6.16 -41.30
C ALA A 59 11.52 -6.99 -42.04
N TYR A 60 11.40 -7.13 -43.36
CA TYR A 60 12.40 -7.83 -44.18
C TYR A 60 13.76 -7.14 -44.20
N GLN A 61 13.80 -5.80 -44.21
CA GLN A 61 15.05 -5.05 -44.14
C GLN A 61 15.77 -5.33 -42.82
N GLN A 62 15.06 -5.21 -41.68
CA GLN A 62 15.64 -5.50 -40.37
C GLN A 62 16.14 -6.95 -40.25
N LEU A 63 15.39 -7.93 -40.77
CA LEU A 63 15.81 -9.33 -40.77
C LEU A 63 17.01 -9.58 -41.68
N THR A 64 17.18 -8.79 -42.73
CA THR A 64 18.36 -8.86 -43.61
C THR A 64 19.57 -8.24 -42.92
N ASP A 65 19.39 -7.07 -42.27
CA ASP A 65 20.43 -6.37 -41.51
C ASP A 65 20.94 -7.22 -40.33
N GLU A 66 20.06 -7.99 -39.69
CA GLU A 66 20.37 -8.92 -38.59
C GLU A 66 20.88 -10.29 -39.07
N GLY A 67 20.91 -10.54 -40.38
CA GLY A 67 21.47 -11.76 -40.97
C GLY A 67 20.56 -12.99 -40.96
N TYR A 68 19.27 -12.86 -40.59
CA TYR A 68 18.28 -13.93 -40.71
C TYR A 68 17.88 -14.19 -42.16
N LEU A 69 17.87 -13.14 -42.98
CA LEU A 69 17.54 -13.18 -44.40
C LEU A 69 18.70 -12.69 -45.26
N ILE A 70 18.77 -13.18 -46.50
CA ILE A 70 19.74 -12.77 -47.51
C ILE A 70 18.99 -12.33 -48.76
N SER A 71 19.28 -11.12 -49.22
CA SER A 71 18.77 -10.63 -50.51
C SER A 71 19.68 -11.10 -51.65
N LYS A 72 19.13 -11.83 -52.62
CA LYS A 72 19.83 -12.24 -53.85
C LYS A 72 19.30 -11.41 -55.02
N GLU A 73 20.20 -10.70 -55.70
CA GLU A 73 19.85 -9.78 -56.79
C GLU A 73 18.99 -10.48 -57.85
N ARG A 74 17.86 -9.85 -58.24
CA ARG A 74 16.88 -10.34 -59.23
C ARG A 74 16.24 -11.70 -58.94
N SER A 75 16.53 -12.29 -57.77
CA SER A 75 16.07 -13.62 -57.40
C SER A 75 15.07 -13.57 -56.25
N GLY A 76 15.28 -12.73 -55.24
CA GLY A 76 14.36 -12.53 -54.11
C GLY A 76 15.08 -12.57 -52.77
N ILE A 77 14.31 -12.77 -51.70
CA ILE A 77 14.81 -12.86 -50.33
C ILE A 77 14.78 -14.31 -49.88
N TYR A 78 15.86 -14.78 -49.26
CA TYR A 78 16.07 -16.17 -48.86
C TYR A 78 16.42 -16.23 -47.38
N VAL A 79 16.07 -17.34 -46.71
CA VAL A 79 16.53 -17.60 -45.34
C VAL A 79 18.03 -17.89 -45.37
N SER A 80 18.77 -17.29 -44.42
CA SER A 80 20.22 -17.45 -44.33
C SER A 80 20.63 -18.90 -44.05
N ASP A 81 21.60 -19.41 -44.82
CA ASP A 81 22.14 -20.77 -44.66
C ASP A 81 22.92 -20.93 -43.33
N ASN A 82 23.38 -19.83 -42.73
CA ASN A 82 24.14 -19.81 -41.48
C ASN A 82 23.31 -20.12 -40.23
N LEU A 83 21.99 -20.31 -40.36
CA LEU A 83 21.10 -20.63 -39.24
C LEU A 83 21.11 -22.14 -38.91
N GLN A 84 21.50 -23.01 -39.86
CA GLN A 84 21.38 -24.47 -39.74
C GLN A 84 22.23 -25.08 -38.62
N SER A 85 23.34 -24.45 -38.22
CA SER A 85 24.22 -24.95 -37.15
C SER A 85 23.67 -24.75 -35.74
N HIS A 86 22.58 -23.99 -35.55
CA HIS A 86 22.01 -23.68 -34.23
C HIS A 86 20.67 -24.37 -33.93
N PHE A 87 20.02 -24.99 -34.92
CA PHE A 87 18.62 -25.45 -34.80
C PHE A 87 18.39 -26.92 -35.18
N GLU A 88 19.38 -27.81 -35.03
CA GLU A 88 19.10 -29.24 -34.87
C GLU A 88 18.37 -29.47 -33.52
N GLN A 89 17.12 -29.04 -33.46
CA GLN A 89 16.19 -29.40 -32.40
C GLN A 89 15.64 -30.78 -32.76
N ASN A 90 16.06 -31.80 -32.01
CA ASN A 90 15.27 -33.01 -31.86
C ASN A 90 13.82 -32.59 -31.53
N PRO A 91 12.79 -33.15 -32.19
CA PRO A 91 11.42 -32.92 -31.76
C PRO A 91 11.32 -33.28 -30.27
N PRO A 92 10.55 -32.52 -29.46
CA PRO A 92 10.38 -32.85 -28.06
C PRO A 92 9.83 -34.27 -28.00
N ALA A 93 10.64 -35.20 -27.48
CA ALA A 93 10.22 -36.57 -27.29
C ALA A 93 8.92 -36.54 -26.49
N GLU A 94 7.89 -37.22 -27.00
CA GLU A 94 6.62 -37.37 -26.29
C GLU A 94 6.89 -37.76 -24.85
N SER A 95 6.37 -36.92 -23.93
CA SER A 95 6.51 -36.93 -22.48
C SER A 95 7.08 -38.23 -21.89
N SER A 96 8.41 -38.30 -21.75
CA SER A 96 9.01 -39.19 -20.78
C SER A 96 8.60 -38.70 -19.39
N GLU A 97 8.00 -39.57 -18.56
CA GLU A 97 7.79 -39.31 -17.14
C GLU A 97 9.01 -38.59 -16.55
N ASP A 98 8.76 -37.46 -15.90
CA ASP A 98 9.77 -36.50 -15.46
C ASP A 98 10.77 -37.17 -14.49
N LYS A 99 11.87 -37.71 -15.04
CA LYS A 99 12.85 -38.53 -14.29
C LYS A 99 13.53 -37.75 -13.15
N CYS A 100 13.48 -36.43 -13.18
CA CYS A 100 14.07 -35.57 -12.15
C CYS A 100 13.00 -35.02 -11.21
N HIS A 101 12.85 -35.66 -10.05
CA HIS A 101 11.96 -35.18 -9.00
C HIS A 101 12.65 -34.09 -8.15
N TRP A 102 12.54 -32.83 -8.58
CA TRP A 102 13.08 -31.68 -7.85
C TRP A 102 12.59 -31.57 -6.40
N LYS A 103 11.38 -32.05 -6.11
CA LYS A 103 10.86 -32.15 -4.73
C LYS A 103 11.80 -32.89 -3.78
N ASN A 104 12.54 -33.89 -4.27
CA ASN A 104 13.47 -34.68 -3.45
C ASN A 104 14.87 -34.05 -3.36
N ARG A 105 15.14 -33.01 -4.16
CA ARG A 105 16.44 -32.33 -4.24
C ARG A 105 16.47 -31.00 -3.50
N LEU A 106 15.31 -30.36 -3.32
CA LEU A 106 15.16 -29.14 -2.51
C LEU A 106 15.24 -29.50 -1.03
N LYS A 107 16.41 -29.28 -0.43
CA LYS A 107 16.70 -29.60 0.98
C LYS A 107 16.19 -28.56 1.96
N THR A 108 16.04 -27.32 1.51
CA THR A 108 15.48 -26.23 2.31
C THR A 108 13.96 -26.28 2.18
N PRO A 109 13.21 -26.26 3.30
CA PRO A 109 11.76 -26.13 3.22
C PRO A 109 11.40 -24.82 2.51
N THR A 110 10.97 -24.92 1.25
CA THR A 110 10.68 -23.77 0.38
C THR A 110 9.31 -23.15 0.60
N ARG A 111 8.52 -23.69 1.53
CA ARG A 111 7.15 -23.24 1.75
C ARG A 111 7.14 -22.14 2.80
N SER A 112 7.06 -20.89 2.32
CA SER A 112 6.48 -19.82 3.14
C SER A 112 5.13 -20.33 3.64
N LYS A 113 4.95 -20.43 4.97
CA LYS A 113 3.69 -20.90 5.57
C LYS A 113 2.53 -19.95 5.27
N LEU A 114 2.82 -18.71 4.88
CA LEU A 114 1.82 -17.68 4.62
C LEU A 114 1.53 -17.58 3.11
N PRO A 115 0.25 -17.63 2.69
CA PRO A 115 -0.10 -17.33 1.31
C PRO A 115 0.29 -15.88 0.93
N PRO A 116 0.42 -15.56 -0.36
CA PRO A 116 0.59 -14.18 -0.79
C PRO A 116 -0.59 -13.32 -0.28
N PRO A 117 -0.36 -12.03 0.02
CA PRO A 117 -1.37 -11.14 0.61
C PRO A 117 -2.55 -10.85 -0.32
N TYR A 118 -2.37 -10.98 -1.62
CA TYR A 118 -3.35 -10.73 -2.67
C TYR A 118 -3.03 -11.62 -3.90
N PRO A 119 -3.97 -11.84 -4.84
CA PRO A 119 -3.73 -12.63 -6.04
C PRO A 119 -2.82 -11.93 -7.05
N ASP A 120 -2.19 -12.70 -7.95
CA ASP A 120 -1.25 -12.16 -8.95
C ASP A 120 -1.90 -11.17 -9.93
N ASN A 121 -3.20 -11.32 -10.19
CA ASN A 121 -4.00 -10.48 -11.08
C ASN A 121 -4.78 -9.37 -10.33
N TRP A 122 -4.29 -8.93 -9.18
CA TRP A 122 -4.99 -7.94 -8.34
C TRP A 122 -5.36 -6.64 -9.09
N GLN A 123 -4.62 -6.26 -10.13
CA GLN A 123 -4.88 -5.06 -10.94
C GLN A 123 -6.17 -5.16 -11.77
N GLU A 124 -6.69 -6.37 -12.01
CA GLU A 124 -7.93 -6.59 -12.75
C GLU A 124 -9.18 -6.30 -11.91
N TYR A 125 -9.02 -6.17 -10.58
CA TYR A 125 -10.13 -5.91 -9.68
C TYR A 125 -10.52 -4.42 -9.72
N PRO A 126 -11.81 -4.09 -9.87
CA PRO A 126 -12.27 -2.71 -9.91
C PRO A 126 -11.96 -1.91 -8.64
N TYR A 127 -11.97 -2.56 -7.47
CA TYR A 127 -11.80 -1.91 -6.17
C TYR A 127 -10.67 -2.59 -5.34
N PRO A 128 -9.38 -2.33 -5.66
CA PRO A 128 -8.27 -2.97 -4.98
C PRO A 128 -7.87 -2.20 -3.70
N PHE A 129 -8.56 -2.44 -2.58
CA PHE A 129 -8.20 -1.85 -1.27
C PHE A 129 -7.02 -2.58 -0.61
N ILE A 130 -5.88 -2.61 -1.29
CA ILE A 130 -4.65 -3.28 -0.85
C ILE A 130 -3.51 -2.28 -0.62
N ALA A 131 -2.77 -2.48 0.47
CA ALA A 131 -1.74 -1.57 0.92
C ALA A 131 -0.37 -1.85 0.27
N GLY A 132 0.44 -0.79 0.18
CA GLY A 132 1.83 -0.84 -0.26
C GLY A 132 2.02 -1.30 -1.71
N GLN A 133 0.97 -1.19 -2.53
CA GLN A 133 1.00 -1.40 -3.97
C GLN A 133 1.21 -0.10 -4.74
N PHE A 134 1.75 -0.26 -5.93
CA PHE A 134 2.12 0.84 -6.81
C PHE A 134 0.97 1.31 -7.66
N ASP A 135 0.88 2.63 -7.81
CA ASP A 135 -0.03 3.30 -8.73
C ASP A 135 0.75 3.88 -9.91
N LEU A 136 0.44 3.40 -11.11
CA LEU A 136 1.08 3.81 -12.35
C LEU A 136 0.93 5.32 -12.64
N SER A 137 -0.19 5.92 -12.24
CA SER A 137 -0.48 7.35 -12.48
C SER A 137 0.42 8.29 -11.66
N LEU A 138 1.05 7.76 -10.61
CA LEU A 138 1.94 8.50 -9.73
C LEU A 138 3.41 8.40 -10.16
N PHE A 139 3.74 7.48 -11.08
CA PHE A 139 5.12 7.32 -11.52
C PHE A 139 5.60 8.51 -12.38
N PRO A 140 6.75 9.11 -12.04
CA PRO A 140 7.32 10.24 -12.78
C PRO A 140 8.01 9.76 -14.06
N VAL A 141 7.24 9.28 -15.05
CA VAL A 141 7.79 8.69 -16.29
C VAL A 141 8.79 9.62 -16.98
N ASN A 142 8.43 10.89 -17.19
CA ASN A 142 9.28 11.84 -17.92
C ASN A 142 10.56 12.21 -17.14
N PRO A 143 10.48 12.61 -15.85
CA PRO A 143 11.69 12.84 -15.06
C PRO A 143 12.59 11.60 -14.94
N TRP A 144 12.01 10.41 -14.73
CA TRP A 144 12.79 9.17 -14.66
C TRP A 144 13.49 8.86 -15.99
N ARG A 145 12.80 9.06 -17.11
CA ARG A 145 13.37 8.90 -18.46
C ARG A 145 14.52 9.88 -18.70
N GLU A 146 14.37 11.13 -18.25
CA GLU A 146 15.41 12.13 -18.35
C GLU A 146 16.67 11.72 -17.57
N CYS A 147 16.53 11.33 -16.29
CA CYS A 147 17.65 10.84 -15.49
C CYS A 147 18.29 9.60 -16.14
N SER A 148 17.48 8.66 -16.63
CA SER A 148 17.97 7.45 -17.32
C SER A 148 18.75 7.79 -18.60
N ARG A 149 18.37 8.84 -19.33
CA ARG A 149 19.12 9.31 -20.51
C ARG A 149 20.45 9.93 -20.10
N LEU A 150 20.48 10.69 -19.01
CA LEU A 150 21.71 11.32 -18.50
C LEU A 150 22.75 10.28 -18.09
N THR A 151 22.32 9.14 -17.52
CA THR A 151 23.25 8.05 -17.15
C THR A 151 23.84 7.33 -18.36
N MET A 152 23.25 7.45 -19.54
CA MET A 152 23.74 6.85 -20.79
C MET A 152 24.77 7.72 -21.53
N ASN A 153 25.19 8.86 -20.97
CA ASN A 153 26.31 9.63 -21.50
C ASN A 153 27.63 8.85 -21.31
N ILE A 154 28.54 8.89 -22.29
CA ILE A 154 29.80 8.11 -22.28
C ILE A 154 30.60 8.29 -20.97
N ASN A 155 30.65 9.51 -20.43
CA ASN A 155 31.34 9.80 -19.17
C ASN A 155 30.67 9.12 -17.96
N GLU A 156 29.34 9.11 -17.89
CA GLU A 156 28.60 8.41 -16.83
C GLU A 156 28.75 6.90 -16.98
N ILE A 157 28.69 6.37 -18.21
CA ILE A 157 28.92 4.93 -18.49
C ILE A 157 30.28 4.50 -17.92
N SER A 158 31.33 5.28 -18.11
CA SER A 158 32.65 4.94 -17.56
C SER A 158 32.67 4.79 -16.03
N THR A 159 31.75 5.45 -15.33
CA THR A 159 31.64 5.47 -13.87
C THR A 159 30.84 4.30 -13.32
N TRP A 160 29.71 3.93 -13.95
CA TRP A 160 28.85 2.84 -13.47
C TRP A 160 29.08 1.51 -14.18
N ALA A 161 29.69 1.48 -15.37
CA ALA A 161 29.96 0.26 -16.13
C ALA A 161 31.26 -0.42 -15.72
N SER A 162 32.14 0.29 -15.00
CA SER A 162 33.32 -0.31 -14.38
C SER A 162 32.90 -1.15 -13.17
N ASP A 163 33.46 -2.35 -13.02
CA ASP A 163 33.22 -3.19 -11.84
C ASP A 163 33.90 -2.53 -10.62
N SER A 164 33.11 -1.81 -9.82
CA SER A 164 33.54 -1.19 -8.57
C SER A 164 33.67 -2.21 -7.42
N GLY A 165 33.62 -3.51 -7.73
CA GLY A 165 33.70 -4.60 -6.78
C GLY A 165 32.41 -4.72 -5.96
N SER A 166 32.47 -4.31 -4.70
CA SER A 166 31.31 -4.32 -3.78
C SER A 166 30.84 -2.92 -3.40
N GLN A 167 31.40 -1.87 -4.00
CA GLN A 167 31.07 -0.48 -3.64
C GLN A 167 29.74 -0.05 -4.27
N ASP A 168 29.00 0.74 -3.51
CA ASP A 168 27.78 1.40 -3.98
C ASP A 168 28.11 2.73 -4.67
N ASP A 169 27.14 3.29 -5.39
CA ASP A 169 27.31 4.57 -6.06
C ASP A 169 27.46 5.69 -5.01
N LEU A 170 28.64 6.31 -4.96
CA LEU A 170 28.95 7.37 -4.00
C LEU A 170 28.04 8.59 -4.14
N PHE A 171 27.58 8.89 -5.36
CA PHE A 171 26.69 10.02 -5.58
C PHE A 171 25.30 9.74 -5.00
N LEU A 172 24.79 8.52 -5.15
CA LEU A 172 23.55 8.10 -4.47
C LEU A 172 23.69 8.18 -2.94
N ILE A 173 24.81 7.70 -2.38
CA ILE A 173 25.07 7.78 -0.94
C ILE A 173 25.02 9.24 -0.48
N GLU A 174 25.65 10.15 -1.22
CA GLU A 174 25.68 11.57 -0.89
C GLU A 174 24.29 12.21 -0.92
N GLU A 175 23.50 11.91 -1.95
CA GLU A 175 22.14 12.42 -2.10
C GLU A 175 21.20 11.88 -1.01
N ILE A 176 21.36 10.61 -0.61
CA ILE A 176 20.65 10.04 0.56
C ILE A 176 21.05 10.78 1.83
N ARG A 177 22.36 10.95 2.06
CA ARG A 177 22.92 11.59 3.26
C ARG A 177 22.48 13.04 3.42
N THR A 178 22.41 13.79 2.32
CA THR A 178 22.19 15.25 2.36
C THR A 178 20.74 15.67 2.13
N LYS A 179 19.93 14.87 1.42
CA LYS A 179 18.56 15.27 1.05
C LYS A 179 17.47 14.37 1.60
N VAL A 180 17.75 13.08 1.84
CA VAL A 180 16.75 12.11 2.31
C VAL A 180 16.78 11.96 3.83
N LEU A 181 17.93 11.58 4.40
CA LEU A 181 18.10 11.31 5.83
C LEU A 181 17.80 12.52 6.75
N PRO A 182 18.15 13.78 6.40
CA PRO A 182 17.90 14.92 7.28
C PRO A 182 16.41 15.16 7.57
N ARG A 183 15.50 14.73 6.69
CA ARG A 183 14.03 14.81 6.92
C ARG A 183 13.57 13.93 8.07
N ARG A 184 14.34 12.89 8.37
CA ARG A 184 14.10 11.96 9.48
C ARG A 184 14.95 12.30 10.71
N GLY A 185 15.70 13.41 10.66
CA GLY A 185 16.65 13.82 11.71
C GLY A 185 17.93 12.98 11.74
N ILE A 186 18.18 12.14 10.73
CA ILE A 186 19.32 11.23 10.73
C ILE A 186 20.53 11.92 10.11
N PHE A 187 21.65 11.91 10.84
CA PHE A 187 22.97 12.32 10.35
C PHE A 187 23.86 11.07 10.32
N ALA A 188 24.37 10.71 9.15
CA ALA A 188 25.18 9.51 8.94
C ALA A 188 26.40 9.82 8.07
N LYS A 189 27.50 9.12 8.30
CA LYS A 189 28.68 9.14 7.44
C LYS A 189 28.47 8.22 6.22
N PRO A 190 29.21 8.40 5.11
CA PRO A 190 29.07 7.55 3.92
C PRO A 190 29.28 6.06 4.21
N GLU A 191 30.20 5.74 5.11
CA GLU A 191 30.51 4.37 5.55
C GLU A 191 29.42 3.75 6.45
N GLU A 192 28.46 4.54 6.92
CA GLU A 192 27.31 4.10 7.72
C GLU A 192 26.08 3.81 6.85
N ILE A 193 26.20 3.93 5.52
CA ILE A 193 25.12 3.71 4.56
C ILE A 193 25.45 2.52 3.65
N LEU A 194 24.48 1.63 3.44
CA LEU A 194 24.55 0.55 2.47
C LEU A 194 23.31 0.55 1.59
N ILE A 195 23.50 0.54 0.27
CA ILE A 195 22.39 0.43 -0.67
C ILE A 195 21.94 -1.04 -0.75
N THR A 196 20.65 -1.28 -0.78
CA THR A 196 20.08 -2.64 -0.81
C THR A 196 19.13 -2.81 -1.98
N VAL A 197 18.87 -4.05 -2.35
CA VAL A 197 17.87 -4.45 -3.34
C VAL A 197 16.48 -4.43 -2.67
N GLY A 198 16.04 -3.23 -2.29
CA GLY A 198 14.87 -3.01 -1.45
C GLY A 198 15.10 -3.34 0.04
N SER A 199 14.16 -2.92 0.91
CA SER A 199 14.26 -3.14 2.37
C SER A 199 14.33 -4.62 2.75
N GLN A 200 13.65 -5.50 2.01
CA GLN A 200 13.66 -6.94 2.28
C GLN A 200 15.06 -7.55 2.17
N GLN A 201 15.92 -7.09 1.26
CA GLN A 201 17.32 -7.54 1.24
C GLN A 201 18.06 -7.02 2.49
N GLY A 202 17.81 -5.78 2.90
CA GLY A 202 18.37 -5.23 4.14
C GLY A 202 17.99 -6.06 5.37
N LEU A 203 16.71 -6.43 5.50
CA LEU A 203 16.23 -7.32 6.56
C LEU A 203 16.86 -8.71 6.50
N TYR A 204 17.03 -9.28 5.30
CA TYR A 204 17.71 -10.56 5.12
C TYR A 204 19.16 -10.49 5.60
N LEU A 205 19.93 -9.49 5.16
CA LEU A 205 21.32 -9.29 5.59
C LEU A 205 21.41 -9.12 7.11
N LEU A 206 20.49 -8.34 7.68
CA LEU A 206 20.41 -8.15 9.12
C LEU A 206 20.13 -9.47 9.84
N SER A 207 19.15 -10.24 9.37
CA SER A 207 18.78 -11.52 9.98
C SER A 207 19.94 -12.52 9.99
N GLU A 208 20.74 -12.55 8.93
CA GLU A 208 21.92 -13.42 8.84
C GLU A 208 23.05 -12.99 9.77
N LEU A 209 23.21 -11.68 10.03
CA LEU A 209 24.27 -11.14 10.88
C LEU A 209 23.92 -11.16 12.37
N VAL A 210 22.65 -10.93 12.71
CA VAL A 210 22.21 -10.72 14.10
C VAL A 210 21.51 -11.95 14.66
N LEU A 211 20.72 -12.67 13.86
CA LEU A 211 19.83 -13.71 14.37
C LEU A 211 20.42 -15.11 14.24
N ASN A 212 20.35 -15.85 15.33
CA ASN A 212 20.69 -17.26 15.43
C ASN A 212 19.78 -17.94 16.48
N PRO A 213 19.89 -19.26 16.71
CA PRO A 213 19.07 -19.96 17.68
C PRO A 213 19.24 -19.56 19.16
N GLN A 214 20.26 -18.76 19.48
CA GLN A 214 20.49 -18.19 20.81
C GLN A 214 19.93 -16.77 20.95
N THR A 215 19.48 -16.16 19.85
CA THR A 215 18.93 -14.81 19.83
C THR A 215 17.44 -14.80 20.18
N ILE A 216 17.03 -13.83 21.01
CA ILE A 216 15.63 -13.50 21.30
C ILE A 216 15.30 -12.17 20.61
N LEU A 217 14.41 -12.23 19.62
CA LEU A 217 13.91 -11.07 18.88
C LEU A 217 12.53 -10.68 19.42
N ALA A 218 12.41 -9.50 20.00
CA ALA A 218 11.12 -8.88 20.28
C ALA A 218 10.52 -8.26 19.01
N MET A 219 9.24 -8.51 18.78
CA MET A 219 8.49 -8.03 17.63
C MET A 219 7.10 -7.52 18.04
N GLU A 220 6.61 -6.53 17.31
CA GLU A 220 5.23 -6.08 17.39
C GLU A 220 4.21 -7.21 17.13
N GLU A 221 3.11 -7.24 17.88
CA GLU A 221 2.00 -8.18 17.72
C GLU A 221 0.64 -7.43 17.70
N PRO A 222 -0.08 -7.43 16.57
CA PRO A 222 0.31 -7.98 15.26
C PRO A 222 1.49 -7.23 14.63
N GLY A 223 2.31 -7.90 13.81
CA GLY A 223 3.54 -7.33 13.27
C GLY A 223 3.87 -7.72 11.82
N TYR A 224 5.04 -7.28 11.36
CA TYR A 224 5.48 -7.51 9.98
C TYR A 224 5.81 -9.00 9.70
N PRO A 225 5.09 -9.69 8.80
CA PRO A 225 5.28 -11.12 8.59
C PRO A 225 6.64 -11.48 7.98
N GLY A 226 7.22 -10.56 7.19
CA GLY A 226 8.50 -10.79 6.52
C GLY A 226 9.65 -10.96 7.51
N MET A 227 9.68 -10.13 8.56
CA MET A 227 10.70 -10.24 9.61
C MET A 227 10.49 -11.50 10.46
N ARG A 228 9.23 -11.86 10.78
CA ARG A 228 8.92 -13.09 11.50
C ARG A 228 9.40 -14.33 10.75
N GLN A 229 9.17 -14.39 9.44
CA GLN A 229 9.66 -15.49 8.59
C GLN A 229 11.19 -15.58 8.55
N LEU A 230 11.88 -14.44 8.55
CA LEU A 230 13.35 -14.41 8.63
C LEU A 230 13.83 -14.94 9.99
N ALA A 231 13.24 -14.50 11.09
CA ALA A 231 13.57 -14.99 12.43
C ALA A 231 13.33 -16.50 12.58
N GLU A 232 12.16 -16.99 12.13
CA GLU A 232 11.84 -18.43 12.09
C GLU A 232 12.84 -19.22 11.24
N HIS A 233 13.22 -18.69 10.08
CA HIS A 233 14.22 -19.32 9.20
C HIS A 233 15.60 -19.39 9.84
N ARG A 234 15.98 -18.40 10.66
CA ARG A 234 17.22 -18.38 11.44
C ARG A 234 17.15 -19.21 12.73
N GLY A 235 15.97 -19.69 13.09
CA GLY A 235 15.72 -20.43 14.33
C GLY A 235 15.75 -19.57 15.59
N ALA A 236 15.68 -18.24 15.46
CA ALA A 236 15.66 -17.32 16.60
C ALA A 236 14.33 -17.41 17.35
N ALA A 237 14.38 -17.24 18.68
CA ALA A 237 13.17 -17.13 19.49
C ALA A 237 12.50 -15.77 19.25
N ILE A 238 11.16 -15.74 19.26
CA ILE A 238 10.39 -14.53 19.00
C ILE A 238 9.57 -14.20 20.24
N ASP A 239 9.79 -13.01 20.79
CA ASP A 239 8.99 -12.42 21.86
C ASP A 239 7.95 -11.47 21.25
N LEU A 240 6.66 -11.78 21.41
CA LEU A 240 5.58 -11.03 20.78
C LEU A 240 5.04 -9.96 21.73
N VAL A 241 5.19 -8.70 21.35
CA VAL A 241 4.89 -7.53 22.19
C VAL A 241 3.71 -6.78 21.61
N LYS A 242 2.66 -6.57 22.42
CA LYS A 242 1.41 -5.99 21.92
C LYS A 242 1.58 -4.54 21.50
N VAL A 243 0.76 -4.15 20.53
CA VAL A 243 0.64 -2.77 20.05
C VAL A 243 -0.69 -2.16 20.52
N ASP A 244 -0.64 -0.96 21.09
CA ASP A 244 -1.82 -0.16 21.43
C ASP A 244 -1.94 1.10 20.55
N ASN A 245 -2.76 2.08 20.95
CA ASN A 245 -2.97 3.32 20.20
C ASN A 245 -1.77 4.29 20.16
N LYS A 246 -0.66 3.99 20.83
CA LYS A 246 0.60 4.75 20.70
C LYS A 246 1.78 3.87 20.30
N GLY A 247 1.54 2.69 19.72
CA GLY A 247 2.57 1.79 19.18
C GLY A 247 2.92 0.62 20.10
N ILE A 248 4.11 0.03 19.90
CA ILE A 248 4.61 -1.08 20.73
C ILE A 248 4.64 -0.71 22.21
N GLN A 249 4.16 -1.60 23.08
CA GLN A 249 4.19 -1.41 24.53
C GLN A 249 5.57 -1.72 25.09
N VAL A 250 6.41 -0.68 25.22
CA VAL A 250 7.83 -0.80 25.67
C VAL A 250 7.97 -1.50 27.03
N ASP A 251 7.02 -1.27 27.95
CA ASP A 251 7.02 -1.89 29.28
C ASP A 251 6.78 -3.42 29.24
N GLU A 252 6.13 -3.93 28.19
CA GLU A 252 5.91 -5.37 27.99
C GLU A 252 7.13 -6.07 27.35
N ILE A 253 8.11 -5.32 26.84
CA ILE A 253 9.34 -5.90 26.25
C ILE A 253 10.16 -6.55 27.36
N ASN A 254 10.49 -7.83 27.20
CA ASN A 254 11.36 -8.57 28.13
C ASN A 254 12.76 -7.94 28.20
N ASN A 255 13.36 -7.92 29.39
CA ASN A 255 14.70 -7.36 29.62
C ASN A 255 15.83 -8.26 29.08
N HIS A 256 15.53 -9.48 28.63
CA HIS A 256 16.49 -10.46 28.11
C HIS A 256 16.39 -10.65 26.59
N VAL A 257 15.95 -9.63 25.85
CA VAL A 257 15.94 -9.65 24.38
C VAL A 257 17.27 -9.16 23.84
N ASP A 258 17.67 -9.61 22.66
CA ASP A 258 18.89 -9.15 21.98
C ASP A 258 18.58 -8.08 20.92
N ALA A 259 17.36 -8.11 20.37
CA ALA A 259 16.92 -7.17 19.34
C ALA A 259 15.42 -6.88 19.47
N VAL A 260 15.01 -5.66 19.10
CA VAL A 260 13.61 -5.27 18.94
C VAL A 260 13.36 -4.84 17.50
N PHE A 261 12.38 -5.42 16.82
CA PHE A 261 11.92 -4.97 15.51
C PHE A 261 10.65 -4.11 15.63
N THR A 262 10.67 -2.91 15.05
CA THR A 262 9.52 -1.99 15.08
C THR A 262 9.33 -1.24 13.77
N THR A 263 8.08 -0.87 13.47
CA THR A 263 7.66 -0.05 12.33
C THR A 263 7.08 1.29 12.81
N PRO A 264 7.92 2.21 13.32
CA PRO A 264 7.45 3.23 14.26
C PRO A 264 6.70 4.40 13.61
N SER A 265 6.92 4.67 12.33
CA SER A 265 6.24 5.76 11.60
C SER A 265 4.78 5.41 11.30
N HIS A 266 4.56 4.24 10.72
CA HIS A 266 3.24 3.66 10.50
C HIS A 266 3.33 2.15 10.72
N GLN A 267 2.77 1.69 11.83
CA GLN A 267 2.92 0.31 12.27
C GLN A 267 2.27 -0.66 11.29
N VAL A 268 2.96 -1.75 10.94
CA VAL A 268 2.37 -2.82 10.12
C VAL A 268 1.80 -3.90 11.01
N PRO A 269 0.47 -4.14 11.01
CA PRO A 269 -0.52 -3.66 10.03
C PRO A 269 -1.42 -2.49 10.48
N THR A 270 -1.33 -2.04 11.73
CA THR A 270 -2.36 -1.19 12.36
C THR A 270 -2.36 0.28 11.92
N ALA A 271 -1.32 0.71 11.19
CA ALA A 271 -1.03 2.09 10.81
C ALA A 271 -0.89 3.08 11.99
N VAL A 272 -0.85 2.59 13.24
CA VAL A 272 -0.60 3.40 14.42
C VAL A 272 0.82 3.97 14.37
N THR A 273 0.99 5.22 14.77
CA THR A 273 2.31 5.84 14.87
C THR A 273 2.83 5.71 16.30
N LEU A 274 4.08 5.24 16.44
CA LEU A 274 4.77 5.16 17.73
C LEU A 274 5.01 6.57 18.27
N SER A 275 4.47 6.86 19.45
CA SER A 275 4.57 8.19 20.08
C SER A 275 6.01 8.56 20.41
N GLN A 276 6.29 9.86 20.45
CA GLN A 276 7.60 10.39 20.82
C GLN A 276 8.09 9.83 22.19
N SER A 277 7.21 9.84 23.19
CA SER A 277 7.54 9.30 24.52
C SER A 277 7.92 7.82 24.50
N ARG A 278 7.30 6.99 23.64
CA ARG A 278 7.68 5.57 23.50
C ARG A 278 8.97 5.37 22.72
N ARG A 279 9.28 6.24 21.76
CA ARG A 279 10.59 6.24 21.08
C ARG A 279 11.72 6.48 22.08
N GLU A 280 11.54 7.45 22.97
CA GLU A 280 12.48 7.76 24.05
C GLU A 280 12.63 6.59 25.03
N GLN A 281 11.51 6.03 25.53
CA GLN A 281 11.51 4.85 26.40
C GLN A 281 12.21 3.65 25.76
N LEU A 282 11.99 3.40 24.46
CA LEU A 282 12.58 2.25 23.78
C LEU A 282 14.11 2.38 23.69
N ILE A 283 14.64 3.57 23.41
CA ILE A 283 16.08 3.82 23.41
C ILE A 283 16.67 3.74 24.81
N GLU A 284 16.01 4.32 25.81
CA GLU A 284 16.45 4.25 27.20
C GLU A 284 16.57 2.78 27.63
N LYS A 285 15.52 1.98 27.41
CA LYS A 285 15.52 0.56 27.70
C LYS A 285 16.59 -0.22 26.93
N ALA A 286 16.85 0.13 25.66
CA ALA A 286 17.91 -0.48 24.85
C ALA A 286 19.31 -0.19 25.41
N ASN A 287 19.52 1.01 25.95
CA ASN A 287 20.78 1.38 26.60
C ASN A 287 20.96 0.67 27.95
N GLU A 288 19.89 0.50 28.72
CA GLU A 288 19.92 -0.15 30.03
C GLU A 288 20.14 -1.67 29.94
N HIS A 289 19.51 -2.33 28.96
CA HIS A 289 19.46 -3.78 28.84
C HIS A 289 20.30 -4.36 27.68
N ASP A 290 21.06 -3.52 26.99
CA ASP A 290 22.02 -3.92 25.96
C ASP A 290 21.43 -4.70 24.77
N PHE A 291 20.37 -4.17 24.16
CA PHE A 291 19.82 -4.71 22.91
C PHE A 291 19.89 -3.71 21.75
N ILE A 292 19.72 -4.19 20.52
CA ILE A 292 19.64 -3.35 19.32
C ILE A 292 18.20 -3.10 18.88
N ILE A 293 17.96 -1.99 18.19
CA ILE A 293 16.64 -1.66 17.63
C ILE A 293 16.74 -1.72 16.10
N ILE A 294 15.84 -2.47 15.49
CA ILE A 294 15.66 -2.58 14.05
C ILE A 294 14.46 -1.72 13.68
N GLU A 295 14.72 -0.55 13.10
CA GLU A 295 13.70 0.41 12.67
C GLU A 295 13.44 0.23 11.16
N ASP A 296 12.28 -0.30 10.80
CA ASP A 296 11.83 -0.38 9.40
C ASP A 296 10.89 0.78 9.08
N ASP A 297 11.41 1.78 8.34
CA ASP A 297 10.74 3.04 8.05
C ASP A 297 10.39 3.16 6.56
N TYR A 298 9.27 2.54 6.17
CA TYR A 298 8.87 2.39 4.76
C TYR A 298 7.78 3.38 4.29
N GLU A 299 7.16 4.14 5.20
CA GLU A 299 6.04 5.09 4.91
C GLU A 299 6.12 6.42 5.68
N CYS A 300 7.29 6.81 6.20
CA CYS A 300 7.44 8.03 7.03
C CYS A 300 6.84 9.33 6.50
N GLU A 301 6.77 9.49 5.18
CA GLU A 301 6.27 10.70 4.53
C GLU A 301 4.72 10.75 4.48
N ALA A 302 4.01 9.69 4.85
CA ALA A 302 2.54 9.58 4.75
C ALA A 302 1.81 10.11 6.00
N ASN A 303 2.28 11.19 6.61
CA ASN A 303 1.60 11.85 7.73
C ASN A 303 0.67 12.96 7.21
N PHE A 304 -0.62 12.91 7.56
CA PHE A 304 -1.65 13.81 7.01
C PHE A 304 -2.24 14.78 8.03
N VAL A 305 -2.11 14.48 9.33
CA VAL A 305 -2.73 15.25 10.42
C VAL A 305 -1.69 16.06 11.20
N THR A 306 -0.54 15.47 11.52
CA THR A 306 0.54 16.10 12.29
C THR A 306 1.86 16.02 11.55
N ASN A 307 2.84 16.83 11.96
CA ASN A 307 4.20 16.67 11.47
C ASN A 307 4.75 15.29 11.84
N PRO A 308 5.53 14.64 10.96
CA PRO A 308 6.11 13.34 11.23
C PRO A 308 7.08 13.41 12.42
N HIS A 309 7.03 12.41 13.30
CA HIS A 309 8.05 12.25 14.33
C HIS A 309 9.41 11.92 13.70
N PRO A 310 10.54 12.40 14.28
CA PRO A 310 11.87 11.96 13.88
C PRO A 310 12.05 10.45 13.99
N ALA A 311 12.95 9.88 13.20
CA ALA A 311 13.28 8.46 13.29
C ALA A 311 13.89 8.14 14.66
N ILE A 312 13.69 6.91 15.15
CA ILE A 312 14.34 6.43 16.38
C ILE A 312 15.86 6.54 16.21
N LYS A 313 16.39 6.25 15.01
CA LYS A 313 17.80 6.42 14.69
C LYS A 313 18.36 7.83 14.94
N SER A 314 17.54 8.89 14.86
CA SER A 314 17.99 10.25 15.15
C SER A 314 18.26 10.51 16.64
N LEU A 315 17.63 9.71 17.51
CA LEU A 315 17.76 9.79 18.96
C LEU A 315 18.91 8.90 19.49
N ASP A 316 19.46 8.05 18.62
CA ASP A 316 20.50 7.08 18.95
C ASP A 316 21.88 7.74 19.08
N THR A 317 22.42 7.71 20.30
CA THR A 317 23.76 8.22 20.62
C THR A 317 24.79 7.12 20.85
N GLN A 318 24.37 5.86 20.97
CA GLN A 318 25.23 4.72 21.29
C GLN A 318 25.45 3.77 20.11
N GLY A 319 24.82 4.03 18.95
CA GLY A 319 24.95 3.20 17.75
C GLY A 319 24.14 1.91 17.80
N ARG A 320 23.03 1.89 18.54
CA ARG A 320 22.19 0.70 18.77
C ARG A 320 21.06 0.52 17.75
N VAL A 321 20.79 1.53 16.93
CA VAL A 321 19.67 1.50 15.99
C VAL A 321 20.16 1.19 14.58
N ILE A 322 19.57 0.18 13.95
CA ILE A 322 19.72 -0.12 12.53
C ILE A 322 18.46 0.36 11.82
N TYR A 323 18.61 1.41 11.01
CA TYR A 323 17.52 2.01 10.25
C TYR A 323 17.45 1.41 8.85
N LEU A 324 16.25 1.06 8.41
CA LEU A 324 15.95 0.53 7.08
C LEU A 324 14.90 1.39 6.41
N SER A 325 15.08 1.66 5.12
CA SER A 325 14.08 2.33 4.31
C SER A 325 14.16 1.92 2.85
N SER A 326 13.17 2.34 2.05
CA SER A 326 13.10 1.98 0.63
C SER A 326 12.46 3.03 -0.25
N PHE A 327 13.06 3.25 -1.41
CA PHE A 327 12.45 4.02 -2.50
C PHE A 327 11.45 3.18 -3.32
N SER A 328 11.44 1.86 -3.14
CA SER A 328 10.67 0.93 -3.99
C SER A 328 9.16 0.99 -3.75
N LYS A 329 8.74 1.37 -2.54
CA LYS A 329 7.33 1.58 -2.18
C LYS A 329 6.78 2.91 -2.69
N VAL A 330 7.69 3.87 -2.85
CA VAL A 330 7.41 5.27 -3.13
C VAL A 330 7.43 5.57 -4.63
N LEU A 331 8.39 5.00 -5.36
CA LEU A 331 8.55 5.22 -6.79
C LEU A 331 7.98 4.06 -7.60
N ALA A 332 8.61 2.89 -7.59
CA ALA A 332 8.05 1.70 -8.21
C ALA A 332 8.72 0.43 -7.66
N PRO A 333 7.95 -0.65 -7.43
CA PRO A 333 8.47 -1.94 -6.97
C PRO A 333 9.51 -2.54 -7.91
N GLY A 334 9.47 -2.20 -9.21
CA GLY A 334 10.45 -2.66 -10.19
C GLY A 334 11.85 -2.08 -10.02
N LEU A 335 12.00 -0.95 -9.33
CA LEU A 335 13.31 -0.31 -9.14
C LEU A 335 14.19 -1.07 -8.14
N ARG A 336 13.57 -1.65 -7.11
CA ARG A 336 14.24 -2.42 -6.04
C ARG A 336 15.45 -1.69 -5.46
N ILE A 337 15.29 -0.40 -5.11
CA ILE A 337 16.31 0.37 -4.39
C ILE A 337 15.81 0.58 -2.95
N GLY A 338 16.63 0.14 -2.01
CA GLY A 338 16.51 0.45 -0.59
C GLY A 338 17.86 0.86 -0.03
N PHE A 339 17.89 1.19 1.25
CA PHE A 339 19.14 1.45 1.95
C PHE A 339 18.98 1.14 3.42
N MET A 340 20.11 0.93 4.09
CA MET A 340 20.18 0.84 5.54
C MET A 340 21.22 1.81 6.09
N VAL A 341 20.96 2.30 7.30
CA VAL A 341 21.87 3.15 8.07
C VAL A 341 22.16 2.47 9.40
N ALA A 342 23.43 2.16 9.65
CA ALA A 342 23.89 1.41 10.81
C ALA A 342 25.36 1.77 11.11
N PRO A 343 25.91 1.38 12.28
CA PRO A 343 27.34 1.57 12.57
C PRO A 343 28.23 1.05 11.43
N ALA A 344 29.33 1.76 11.15
CA ALA A 344 30.20 1.45 10.01
C ALA A 344 30.74 0.00 10.00
N GLU A 345 30.97 -0.58 11.18
CA GLU A 345 31.38 -1.98 11.32
C GLU A 345 30.29 -2.96 10.87
N PHE A 346 29.03 -2.67 11.21
CA PHE A 346 27.89 -3.46 10.77
C PHE A 346 27.72 -3.36 9.25
N ILE A 347 27.81 -2.15 8.70
CA ILE A 347 27.71 -1.90 7.26
C ILE A 347 28.81 -2.62 6.49
N LYS A 348 30.03 -2.66 7.02
CA LYS A 348 31.14 -3.44 6.43
C LYS A 348 30.80 -4.93 6.37
N ALA A 349 30.30 -5.51 7.46
CA ALA A 349 29.88 -6.91 7.51
C ALA A 349 28.71 -7.20 6.56
N ALA A 350 27.70 -6.33 6.55
CA ALA A 350 26.53 -6.45 5.67
C ALA A 350 26.92 -6.35 4.19
N ARG A 351 27.87 -5.49 3.83
CA ARG A 351 28.41 -5.39 2.46
C ARG A 351 29.12 -6.68 2.04
N SER A 352 29.95 -7.24 2.92
CA SER A 352 30.62 -8.52 2.68
C SER A 352 29.60 -9.65 2.46
N LEU A 353 28.59 -9.75 3.32
CA LEU A 353 27.52 -10.74 3.17
C LEU A 353 26.69 -10.53 1.89
N ARG A 354 26.33 -9.27 1.59
CA ARG A 354 25.58 -8.91 0.37
C ARG A 354 26.27 -9.47 -0.86
N SER A 355 27.60 -9.31 -0.95
CA SER A 355 28.40 -9.74 -2.09
C SER A 355 28.28 -11.23 -2.45
N LEU A 356 27.86 -12.09 -1.50
CA LEU A 356 27.59 -13.51 -1.75
C LEU A 356 26.28 -13.76 -2.49
N SER A 357 25.30 -12.86 -2.35
CA SER A 357 23.99 -12.93 -3.01
C SER A 357 23.93 -12.05 -4.26
N VAL A 358 24.39 -10.81 -4.15
CA VAL A 358 24.43 -9.79 -5.19
C VAL A 358 25.63 -8.90 -4.90
N ARG A 359 26.59 -8.75 -5.82
CA ARG A 359 27.79 -7.91 -5.60
C ARG A 359 27.44 -6.50 -5.10
N HIS A 360 26.63 -5.81 -5.89
CA HIS A 360 26.00 -4.54 -5.55
C HIS A 360 24.69 -4.39 -6.33
N PRO A 361 23.72 -3.58 -5.86
CA PRO A 361 22.53 -3.22 -6.66
C PRO A 361 22.94 -2.60 -8.02
N PRO A 362 22.14 -2.73 -9.09
CA PRO A 362 22.53 -2.25 -10.43
C PRO A 362 22.99 -0.78 -10.41
N ALA A 363 24.26 -0.53 -10.75
CA ALA A 363 24.90 0.78 -10.58
C ALA A 363 24.26 1.86 -11.45
N ASN A 364 23.83 1.52 -12.66
CA ASN A 364 23.06 2.43 -13.53
C ASN A 364 21.75 2.89 -12.88
N ASN A 365 21.05 2.01 -12.17
CA ASN A 365 19.82 2.35 -11.44
C ASN A 365 20.16 3.21 -10.20
N GLN A 366 21.26 2.91 -9.51
CA GLN A 366 21.73 3.75 -8.39
C GLN A 366 22.04 5.18 -8.87
N ARG A 367 22.80 5.32 -9.97
CA ARG A 367 23.14 6.60 -10.58
C ARG A 367 21.92 7.37 -11.06
N THR A 368 20.95 6.66 -11.67
CA THR A 368 19.68 7.26 -12.10
C THR A 368 18.91 7.81 -10.91
N MET A 369 18.86 7.06 -9.80
CA MET A 369 18.26 7.55 -8.56
C MET A 369 19.00 8.75 -7.97
N ALA A 370 20.35 8.73 -7.99
CA ALA A 370 21.16 9.84 -7.50
C ALA A 370 20.80 11.14 -8.25
N LEU A 371 20.76 11.10 -9.58
CA LEU A 371 20.33 12.23 -10.40
C LEU A 371 18.88 12.64 -10.13
N PHE A 372 17.99 11.67 -9.93
CA PHE A 372 16.58 11.92 -9.66
C PHE A 372 16.35 12.67 -8.34
N ILE A 373 17.11 12.31 -7.30
CA ILE A 373 17.15 13.06 -6.03
C ILE A 373 17.85 14.41 -6.25
N SER A 374 18.96 14.40 -6.99
CA SER A 374 19.80 15.59 -7.16
C SER A 374 19.06 16.75 -7.81
N LEU A 375 18.30 16.45 -8.86
CA LEU A 375 17.49 17.39 -9.63
C LEU A 375 16.17 17.80 -8.95
N GLY A 376 15.88 17.29 -7.75
CA GLY A 376 14.68 17.66 -6.97
C GLY A 376 13.38 16.98 -7.44
N TYR A 377 13.46 16.00 -8.34
CA TYR A 377 12.27 15.26 -8.78
C TYR A 377 11.68 14.40 -7.68
N TYR A 378 12.53 13.83 -6.82
CA TYR A 378 12.09 13.08 -5.64
C TYR A 378 11.12 13.90 -4.77
N ASP A 379 11.46 15.15 -4.49
CA ASP A 379 10.67 16.03 -3.62
C ASP A 379 9.31 16.37 -4.22
N THR A 380 9.29 16.55 -5.54
CA THR A 380 8.06 16.81 -6.28
C THR A 380 7.15 15.59 -6.28
N VAL A 381 7.70 14.39 -6.46
CA VAL A 381 6.92 13.16 -6.38
C VAL A 381 6.42 12.91 -4.96
N MET A 382 7.22 13.20 -3.93
CA MET A 382 6.81 12.99 -2.53
C MET A 382 5.63 13.87 -2.17
N ARG A 383 5.68 15.15 -2.57
CA ARG A 383 4.55 16.08 -2.37
C ARG A 383 3.29 15.59 -3.09
N LYS A 384 3.40 15.17 -4.36
CA LYS A 384 2.26 14.64 -5.13
C LYS A 384 1.69 13.37 -4.50
N LEU A 385 2.56 12.44 -4.08
CA LEU A 385 2.19 11.20 -3.43
C LEU A 385 1.46 11.47 -2.11
N ASN A 386 2.02 12.31 -1.24
CA ASN A 386 1.40 12.68 0.03
C ASN A 386 0.01 13.32 -0.18
N GLN A 387 -0.12 14.28 -1.09
CA GLN A 387 -1.41 14.90 -1.43
C GLN A 387 -2.43 13.87 -1.95
N THR A 388 -2.00 12.96 -2.83
CA THR A 388 -2.89 11.94 -3.39
C THR A 388 -3.35 10.96 -2.33
N LEU A 389 -2.42 10.45 -1.51
CA LEU A 389 -2.76 9.53 -0.42
C LEU A 389 -3.62 10.21 0.65
N GLN A 390 -3.40 11.49 0.93
CA GLN A 390 -4.24 12.26 1.84
C GLN A 390 -5.68 12.33 1.34
N LEU A 391 -5.89 12.64 0.06
CA LEU A 391 -7.23 12.68 -0.55
C LEU A 391 -7.91 11.30 -0.50
N ARG A 392 -7.18 10.23 -0.86
CA ARG A 392 -7.71 8.86 -0.79
C ARG A 392 -8.06 8.45 0.63
N TRP A 393 -7.21 8.78 1.59
CA TRP A 393 -7.43 8.51 3.00
C TRP A 393 -8.66 9.26 3.50
N GLN A 394 -8.81 10.55 3.19
CA GLN A 394 -9.99 11.34 3.55
C GLN A 394 -11.28 10.77 2.94
N GLU A 395 -11.25 10.41 1.66
CA GLU A 395 -12.40 9.80 0.98
C GLU A 395 -12.78 8.45 1.60
N LEU A 396 -11.79 7.62 1.95
CA LEU A 396 -12.05 6.35 2.65
C LEU A 396 -12.69 6.60 4.02
N ARG A 397 -12.21 7.61 4.76
CA ARG A 397 -12.79 7.98 6.05
C ARG A 397 -14.25 8.40 5.93
N GLU A 398 -14.54 9.29 4.97
CA GLU A 398 -15.89 9.78 4.71
C GLU A 398 -16.82 8.62 4.32
N ALA A 399 -16.38 7.75 3.41
CA ALA A 399 -17.14 6.60 2.97
C ALA A 399 -17.42 5.62 4.12
N LEU A 400 -16.43 5.31 4.95
CA LEU A 400 -16.60 4.41 6.10
C LEU A 400 -17.55 4.99 7.16
N ASN A 401 -17.44 6.29 7.46
CA ASN A 401 -18.38 6.99 8.34
C ASN A 401 -19.80 6.98 7.80
N HIS A 402 -19.97 7.10 6.48
CA HIS A 402 -21.27 7.17 5.85
C HIS A 402 -21.96 5.79 5.72
N TYR A 403 -21.25 4.75 5.27
CA TYR A 403 -21.86 3.46 4.93
C TYR A 403 -21.78 2.38 6.02
N LEU A 404 -20.80 2.48 6.93
CA LEU A 404 -20.63 1.54 8.05
C LEU A 404 -20.58 2.23 9.43
N PRO A 405 -21.41 3.26 9.70
CA PRO A 405 -21.46 3.87 11.03
C PRO A 405 -21.78 2.82 12.09
N THR A 406 -21.14 2.91 13.26
CA THR A 406 -21.28 2.02 14.44
C THR A 406 -20.94 0.53 14.26
N ALA A 407 -20.96 0.00 13.04
CA ALA A 407 -20.61 -1.38 12.72
C ALA A 407 -19.11 -1.66 12.87
N ILE A 408 -18.29 -0.62 12.72
CA ILE A 408 -16.84 -0.73 12.73
C ILE A 408 -16.17 0.31 13.63
N VAL A 409 -14.95 -0.01 14.06
CA VAL A 409 -14.04 0.92 14.73
C VAL A 409 -12.68 0.85 14.06
N THR A 410 -12.11 1.98 13.68
CA THR A 410 -10.78 2.03 13.08
C THR A 410 -9.71 2.40 14.12
N SER A 411 -8.45 2.09 13.82
CA SER A 411 -7.31 2.59 14.60
C SER A 411 -7.21 4.12 14.59
N HIS A 412 -6.67 4.69 15.66
CA HIS A 412 -6.24 6.10 15.69
C HIS A 412 -4.96 6.26 14.87
N SER A 413 -5.09 6.47 13.56
CA SER A 413 -3.97 6.75 12.66
C SER A 413 -3.93 8.22 12.28
N VAL A 414 -2.75 8.85 12.32
CA VAL A 414 -2.50 10.22 11.85
C VAL A 414 -2.15 10.30 10.36
N GLY A 415 -2.16 9.15 9.68
CA GLY A 415 -1.82 8.98 8.28
C GLY A 415 -1.54 7.52 7.94
N GLY A 416 -0.75 7.30 6.91
CA GLY A 416 -0.42 5.99 6.36
C GLY A 416 -1.27 5.64 5.14
N SER A 417 -0.93 4.55 4.46
CA SER A 417 -1.63 4.13 3.24
C SER A 417 -2.69 3.05 3.48
N ALA A 418 -3.09 2.82 4.73
CA ALA A 418 -4.11 1.84 5.06
C ALA A 418 -4.86 2.16 6.35
N CYS A 419 -6.10 1.71 6.44
CA CYS A 419 -6.92 1.76 7.64
C CYS A 419 -7.08 0.36 8.23
N TRP A 420 -6.81 0.23 9.53
CA TRP A 420 -7.05 -0.99 10.30
C TRP A 420 -8.44 -0.94 10.91
N ILE A 421 -9.28 -1.92 10.56
CA ILE A 421 -10.72 -1.88 10.85
C ILE A 421 -11.09 -3.07 11.73
N LYS A 422 -11.71 -2.77 12.86
CA LYS A 422 -12.35 -3.71 13.76
C LYS A 422 -13.83 -3.81 13.38
N GLY A 423 -14.26 -4.97 12.90
CA GLY A 423 -15.68 -5.30 12.77
C GLY A 423 -16.26 -5.94 14.04
N PRO A 424 -17.53 -6.38 13.97
CA PRO A 424 -18.20 -7.09 15.07
C PRO A 424 -17.52 -8.42 15.39
N LYS A 425 -17.58 -8.86 16.65
CA LYS A 425 -16.82 -10.05 17.12
C LYS A 425 -17.09 -11.34 16.35
N HIS A 426 -18.28 -11.48 15.76
CA HIS A 426 -18.68 -12.64 14.97
C HIS A 426 -18.20 -12.59 13.51
N LEU A 427 -17.65 -11.46 13.05
CA LEU A 427 -17.13 -11.31 11.69
C LEU A 427 -15.90 -12.20 11.50
N ASN A 428 -15.92 -13.06 10.48
CA ASN A 428 -14.72 -13.73 9.99
C ASN A 428 -14.16 -12.96 8.78
N SER A 429 -13.05 -12.25 8.98
CA SER A 429 -12.42 -11.41 7.95
C SER A 429 -11.94 -12.19 6.73
N GLN A 430 -11.56 -13.46 6.88
CA GLN A 430 -11.10 -14.27 5.75
C GLN A 430 -12.27 -14.63 4.82
N GLN A 431 -13.41 -15.04 5.39
CA GLN A 431 -14.63 -15.29 4.64
C GLN A 431 -15.16 -14.01 4.00
N PHE A 432 -15.17 -12.92 4.76
CA PHE A 432 -15.57 -11.60 4.26
C PHE A 432 -14.71 -11.13 3.09
N ALA A 433 -13.38 -11.27 3.20
CA ALA A 433 -12.46 -10.93 2.11
C ALA A 433 -12.69 -11.79 0.86
N ALA A 434 -12.93 -13.09 1.03
CA ALA A 434 -13.23 -13.99 -0.09
C ALA A 434 -14.54 -13.63 -0.81
N GLN A 435 -15.56 -13.17 -0.08
CA GLN A 435 -16.83 -12.73 -0.65
C GLN A 435 -16.74 -11.35 -1.31
N ALA A 436 -16.01 -10.42 -0.70
CA ALA A 436 -15.68 -9.13 -1.28
C ALA A 436 -14.98 -9.32 -2.64
N ALA A 437 -14.00 -10.25 -2.70
CA ALA A 437 -13.26 -10.54 -3.92
C ALA A 437 -14.15 -11.05 -5.06
N LYS A 438 -15.18 -11.86 -4.76
CA LYS A 438 -16.17 -12.31 -5.76
C LYS A 438 -16.97 -11.16 -6.39
N ASN A 439 -17.08 -10.03 -5.69
CA ASN A 439 -17.76 -8.82 -6.14
C ASN A 439 -16.77 -7.76 -6.67
N GLY A 440 -15.52 -8.12 -6.95
CA GLY A 440 -14.52 -7.21 -7.50
C GLY A 440 -13.82 -6.31 -6.47
N ILE A 441 -14.00 -6.56 -5.16
CA ILE A 441 -13.39 -5.80 -4.08
C ILE A 441 -12.29 -6.62 -3.41
N LEU A 442 -11.04 -6.16 -3.47
CA LEU A 442 -9.96 -6.80 -2.72
C LEU A 442 -9.74 -6.07 -1.40
N ILE A 443 -9.81 -6.81 -0.29
CA ILE A 443 -9.48 -6.33 1.05
C ILE A 443 -8.47 -7.26 1.71
N GLU A 444 -7.68 -6.76 2.64
CA GLU A 444 -6.64 -7.55 3.30
C GLU A 444 -7.17 -8.22 4.57
N SER A 445 -7.18 -9.56 4.59
CA SER A 445 -7.37 -10.33 5.82
C SER A 445 -6.13 -10.23 6.70
N VAL A 446 -6.31 -10.12 8.01
CA VAL A 446 -5.20 -9.73 8.90
C VAL A 446 -4.50 -10.90 9.57
N SER A 447 -5.02 -12.11 9.39
CA SER A 447 -4.53 -13.33 10.03
C SER A 447 -3.03 -13.57 9.81
N ARG A 448 -2.49 -13.09 8.69
CA ARG A 448 -1.06 -13.17 8.35
C ARG A 448 -0.16 -12.34 9.26
N TYR A 449 -0.67 -11.31 9.92
CA TYR A 449 0.13 -10.38 10.74
C TYR A 449 0.31 -10.87 12.18
N TYR A 450 -0.58 -11.73 12.66
CA TYR A 450 -0.48 -12.33 13.99
C TYR A 450 0.54 -13.47 14.01
N GLY A 451 1.39 -13.46 15.03
CA GLY A 451 2.29 -14.56 15.37
C GLY A 451 1.67 -15.55 16.35
N ASP A 452 0.73 -15.10 17.21
CA ASP A 452 -0.03 -15.99 18.10
C ASP A 452 -1.14 -16.73 17.31
N ASP A 453 -1.37 -17.99 17.66
CA ASP A 453 -2.47 -18.80 17.14
C ASP A 453 -3.84 -18.23 17.55
N ARG A 454 -3.92 -17.54 18.70
CA ARG A 454 -5.11 -16.82 19.18
C ARG A 454 -5.23 -15.46 18.50
N LYS A 455 -5.56 -15.49 17.22
CA LYS A 455 -5.75 -14.28 16.41
C LYS A 455 -7.22 -13.85 16.35
N PRO A 456 -7.52 -12.56 16.51
CA PRO A 456 -8.87 -12.05 16.30
C PRO A 456 -9.23 -12.10 14.81
N GLU A 457 -10.34 -12.75 14.49
CA GLU A 457 -10.78 -12.90 13.09
C GLU A 457 -11.59 -11.71 12.58
N TYR A 458 -12.06 -10.84 13.46
CA TYR A 458 -12.96 -9.72 13.16
C TYR A 458 -12.24 -8.43 12.73
N TYR A 459 -10.93 -8.48 12.49
CA TYR A 459 -10.18 -7.34 11.94
C TYR A 459 -9.90 -7.53 10.45
N PHE A 460 -9.99 -6.45 9.69
CA PHE A 460 -9.60 -6.39 8.28
C PHE A 460 -8.90 -5.07 7.99
N ARG A 461 -8.23 -4.98 6.84
CA ARG A 461 -7.47 -3.79 6.45
C ARG A 461 -7.87 -3.34 5.05
N LEU A 462 -8.02 -2.03 4.89
CA LEU A 462 -8.28 -1.38 3.60
C LEU A 462 -7.11 -0.47 3.25
N GLY A 463 -6.36 -0.85 2.22
CA GLY A 463 -5.28 -0.04 1.67
C GLY A 463 -5.77 0.99 0.65
N VAL A 464 -5.17 2.17 0.66
CA VAL A 464 -5.47 3.28 -0.26
C VAL A 464 -4.31 3.59 -1.22
N SER A 465 -3.24 2.78 -1.21
CA SER A 465 -2.04 3.07 -2.01
C SER A 465 -2.29 3.02 -3.52
N SER A 466 -3.17 2.11 -3.99
CA SER A 466 -3.33 1.78 -5.41
C SER A 466 -4.72 2.04 -6.01
N ILE A 467 -5.72 2.31 -5.18
CA ILE A 467 -7.09 2.61 -5.64
C ILE A 467 -7.25 4.09 -6.00
N GLU A 468 -7.98 4.40 -7.08
CA GLU A 468 -8.31 5.77 -7.48
C GLU A 468 -9.36 6.38 -6.53
N VAL A 469 -9.28 7.70 -6.29
CA VAL A 469 -10.13 8.40 -5.29
C VAL A 469 -11.62 8.23 -5.60
N ASP A 470 -12.01 8.38 -6.86
CA ASP A 470 -13.38 8.28 -7.36
C ASP A 470 -13.98 6.87 -7.21
N LYS A 471 -13.14 5.84 -7.09
CA LYS A 471 -13.58 4.44 -6.88
C LYS A 471 -13.76 4.08 -5.41
N ILE A 472 -13.20 4.85 -4.48
CA ILE A 472 -13.24 4.53 -3.05
C ILE A 472 -14.67 4.49 -2.54
N ARG A 473 -15.46 5.54 -2.81
CA ARG A 473 -16.85 5.63 -2.35
C ARG A 473 -17.69 4.43 -2.80
N ALA A 474 -17.72 4.17 -4.11
CA ALA A 474 -18.50 3.07 -4.69
C ALA A 474 -18.01 1.70 -4.18
N GLY A 475 -16.69 1.53 -4.01
CA GLY A 475 -16.11 0.32 -3.45
C GLY A 475 -16.53 0.08 -1.99
N VAL A 476 -16.56 1.13 -1.17
CA VAL A 476 -16.99 1.04 0.25
C VAL A 476 -18.49 0.83 0.35
N GLU A 477 -19.30 1.47 -0.50
CA GLU A 477 -20.75 1.24 -0.57
C GLU A 477 -21.07 -0.23 -0.85
N LEU A 478 -20.45 -0.82 -1.88
CA LEU A 478 -20.64 -2.22 -2.22
C LEU A 478 -20.11 -3.15 -1.11
N LEU A 479 -18.98 -2.80 -0.49
CA LEU A 479 -18.44 -3.52 0.67
C LEU A 479 -19.44 -3.50 1.84
N ALA A 480 -20.10 -2.37 2.09
CA ALA A 480 -21.11 -2.23 3.13
C ALA A 480 -22.35 -3.07 2.83
N GLN A 481 -22.81 -3.12 1.58
CA GLN A 481 -23.91 -4.00 1.17
C GLN A 481 -23.60 -5.47 1.47
N ILE A 482 -22.39 -5.93 1.13
CA ILE A 482 -21.93 -7.30 1.43
C ILE A 482 -21.86 -7.54 2.94
N PHE A 483 -21.34 -6.55 3.69
CA PHE A 483 -21.26 -6.62 5.14
C PHE A 483 -22.65 -6.83 5.75
N TRP A 484 -23.63 -6.01 5.36
CA TRP A 484 -25.00 -6.09 5.90
C TRP A 484 -25.77 -7.33 5.46
N GLN A 485 -25.52 -7.88 4.26
CA GLN A 485 -26.10 -9.16 3.81
C GLN A 485 -25.66 -10.34 4.68
N ASN A 486 -24.42 -10.32 5.16
CA ASN A 486 -23.89 -11.39 6.01
C ASN A 486 -24.36 -11.30 7.47
N GLN A 487 -24.84 -10.13 7.90
CA GLN A 487 -25.22 -9.84 9.29
C GLN A 487 -26.71 -10.06 9.58
N GLU A 488 -27.53 -10.50 8.61
CA GLU A 488 -28.99 -10.63 8.77
C GLU A 488 -29.45 -11.55 9.92
N THR A 489 -28.53 -12.27 10.56
CA THR A 489 -28.83 -13.19 11.66
C THR A 489 -28.65 -12.56 13.07
N GLU A 490 -27.80 -11.53 13.25
CA GLU A 490 -27.45 -10.99 14.60
C GLU A 490 -26.99 -9.51 14.58
N LEU A 491 -27.72 -8.61 13.91
CA LEU A 491 -27.52 -7.17 14.11
C LEU A 491 -27.74 -6.81 15.59
N GLU A 492 -27.05 -5.77 16.09
CA GLU A 492 -27.46 -5.13 17.36
C GLU A 492 -28.93 -4.74 17.21
N GLN A 493 -29.80 -5.55 17.79
CA GLN A 493 -31.22 -5.27 17.80
C GLN A 493 -31.42 -4.01 18.61
N LEU A 494 -32.29 -3.14 18.12
CA LEU A 494 -32.76 -2.01 18.90
C LEU A 494 -33.08 -2.52 20.32
N PRO A 495 -32.54 -1.90 21.39
CA PRO A 495 -32.81 -2.34 22.74
C PRO A 495 -34.31 -2.55 22.94
N ALA A 496 -34.72 -3.68 23.50
CA ALA A 496 -36.14 -4.06 23.56
C ALA A 496 -37.05 -3.03 24.27
N ASN A 497 -36.43 -2.16 25.09
CA ASN A 497 -37.05 -1.07 25.83
C ASN A 497 -36.87 0.32 25.20
N ALA A 498 -36.24 0.43 24.02
CA ALA A 498 -36.11 1.70 23.32
C ALA A 498 -37.47 2.11 22.73
N GLN A 499 -37.88 3.34 23.03
CA GLN A 499 -39.15 3.88 22.55
C GLN A 499 -38.96 4.49 21.15
N LYS A 500 -39.71 4.00 20.16
CA LYS A 500 -39.85 4.67 18.87
C LYS A 500 -40.72 5.92 19.03
N LEU A 501 -40.25 7.05 18.52
CA LEU A 501 -40.99 8.31 18.58
C LEU A 501 -41.93 8.43 17.38
N ASN A 502 -43.16 8.89 17.61
CA ASN A 502 -44.09 9.25 16.54
C ASN A 502 -43.85 10.70 16.07
N THR A 503 -44.44 11.09 14.94
CA THR A 503 -44.23 12.40 14.30
C THR A 503 -44.33 13.60 15.27
N GLU A 504 -45.35 13.65 16.13
CA GLU A 504 -45.54 14.77 17.09
C GLU A 504 -44.46 14.77 18.18
N GLN A 505 -44.16 13.60 18.77
CA GLN A 505 -43.10 13.45 19.77
C GLN A 505 -41.72 13.77 19.19
N LEU A 506 -41.52 13.46 17.91
CA LEU A 506 -40.26 13.65 17.20
C LEU A 506 -39.98 15.14 16.94
N ALA A 507 -40.99 15.91 16.53
CA ALA A 507 -40.87 17.34 16.31
C ALA A 507 -40.47 18.08 17.59
N ASP A 508 -41.13 17.79 18.71
CA ASP A 508 -40.84 18.39 20.02
C ASP A 508 -39.48 17.94 20.57
N PHE A 509 -39.10 16.69 20.30
CA PHE A 509 -37.85 16.11 20.79
C PHE A 509 -36.60 16.68 20.10
N ILE A 510 -36.68 16.85 18.77
CA ILE A 510 -35.54 17.24 17.93
C ILE A 510 -35.29 18.75 17.98
N ALA A 511 -36.33 19.56 18.22
CA ALA A 511 -36.21 21.01 18.34
C ALA A 511 -35.26 21.39 19.50
N ASN A 512 -34.15 22.05 19.18
CA ASN A 512 -33.10 22.47 20.13
C ASN A 512 -32.35 21.31 20.81
N CYS A 513 -32.24 20.19 20.12
CA CYS A 513 -31.45 19.05 20.57
C CYS A 513 -30.01 19.13 20.05
N GLU A 514 -29.06 18.72 20.89
CA GLU A 514 -27.66 18.54 20.51
C GLU A 514 -27.28 17.07 20.64
N PHE A 515 -26.85 16.47 19.53
CA PHE A 515 -26.32 15.12 19.49
C PHE A 515 -24.81 15.12 19.67
N ILE A 516 -24.30 14.17 20.44
CA ILE A 516 -22.88 14.00 20.75
C ILE A 516 -22.53 12.54 20.56
N GLY A 517 -21.55 12.27 19.70
CA GLY A 517 -21.14 10.91 19.37
C GLY A 517 -19.65 10.84 19.04
N ARG A 518 -19.26 9.70 18.45
CA ARG A 518 -17.92 9.48 17.93
C ARG A 518 -18.01 8.93 16.51
N THR A 519 -17.10 9.37 15.64
CA THR A 519 -16.93 8.79 14.30
C THR A 519 -16.34 7.39 14.39
N VAL A 520 -16.27 6.65 13.27
CA VAL A 520 -15.63 5.32 13.27
C VAL A 520 -14.13 5.40 13.61
N PHE A 521 -13.52 6.59 13.51
CA PHE A 521 -12.15 6.92 13.90
C PHE A 521 -12.00 7.31 15.38
N GLY A 522 -13.09 7.26 16.15
CA GLY A 522 -13.14 7.59 17.57
C GLY A 522 -13.06 9.08 17.87
N GLU A 523 -13.08 9.94 16.87
CA GLU A 523 -13.10 11.40 17.01
C GLU A 523 -14.49 11.84 17.46
N PRO A 524 -14.61 12.73 18.46
CA PRO A 524 -15.92 13.21 18.89
C PRO A 524 -16.54 14.10 17.81
N TYR A 525 -17.85 14.04 17.71
CA TYR A 525 -18.63 15.02 16.96
C TYR A 525 -19.75 15.57 17.82
N ARG A 526 -20.19 16.79 17.50
CA ARG A 526 -21.45 17.37 17.99
C ARG A 526 -22.29 17.87 16.83
N ILE A 527 -23.61 17.66 16.89
CA ILE A 527 -24.58 18.14 15.91
C ILE A 527 -25.65 18.90 16.67
N LYS A 528 -25.81 20.19 16.39
CA LYS A 528 -26.86 21.03 16.94
C LYS A 528 -28.00 21.15 15.94
N LEU A 529 -29.21 20.88 16.39
CA LEU A 529 -30.44 21.00 15.61
C LEU A 529 -31.28 22.16 16.12
N GLU A 530 -31.56 23.13 15.24
CA GLU A 530 -32.39 24.30 15.56
C GLU A 530 -33.85 24.02 15.19
N SER A 531 -34.78 24.68 15.88
CA SER A 531 -36.23 24.52 15.63
C SER A 531 -36.70 25.02 14.26
N ASP A 532 -35.89 25.81 13.55
CA ASP A 532 -36.18 26.32 12.20
C ASP A 532 -35.83 25.33 11.07
N GLY A 533 -35.37 24.12 11.43
CA GLY A 533 -34.94 23.10 10.48
C GLY A 533 -33.47 23.22 10.07
N SER A 534 -32.71 24.18 10.61
CA SER A 534 -31.26 24.25 10.36
C SER A 534 -30.47 23.32 11.29
N MET A 535 -29.31 22.85 10.83
CA MET A 535 -28.37 22.09 11.64
C MET A 535 -26.92 22.54 11.44
N GLN A 536 -26.13 22.40 12.51
CA GLN A 536 -24.69 22.70 12.53
C GLN A 536 -23.93 21.52 13.14
N GLY A 537 -22.84 21.12 12.49
CA GLY A 537 -21.99 20.01 12.91
C GLY A 537 -20.58 20.47 13.23
N TRP A 538 -19.94 19.81 14.19
CA TRP A 538 -18.51 19.95 14.50
C TRP A 538 -17.88 18.55 14.69
N GLU A 539 -16.73 18.30 14.07
CA GLU A 539 -15.94 17.06 14.20
C GLU A 539 -14.51 17.38 14.68
N GLY A 540 -14.02 16.63 15.68
CA GLY A 540 -12.62 16.64 16.12
C GLY A 540 -12.31 17.41 17.42
N HIS A 541 -11.02 17.41 17.80
CA HIS A 541 -10.50 18.05 19.03
C HIS A 541 -9.64 19.31 18.79
N HIS A 542 -8.98 19.44 17.63
CA HIS A 542 -8.15 20.60 17.25
C HIS A 542 -8.39 20.93 15.76
N ASN A 543 -8.72 22.19 15.45
CA ASN A 543 -9.30 22.66 14.18
C ASN A 543 -10.62 21.93 13.85
N GLU A 544 -11.66 22.19 14.65
CA GLU A 544 -13.01 21.64 14.45
C GLU A 544 -13.44 21.83 12.99
N LYS A 545 -13.55 20.72 12.23
CA LYS A 545 -14.24 20.76 10.95
C LYS A 545 -15.69 21.06 11.23
N THR A 546 -16.24 22.03 10.53
CA THR A 546 -17.65 22.38 10.67
C THR A 546 -18.36 22.15 9.36
N ASP A 547 -19.62 21.76 9.46
CA ASP A 547 -20.53 21.73 8.32
C ASP A 547 -21.90 22.22 8.74
N GLN A 548 -22.68 22.66 7.76
CA GLN A 548 -24.04 23.13 7.96
C GLN A 548 -24.98 22.28 7.12
N GLY A 549 -26.24 22.24 7.52
CA GLY A 549 -27.26 21.53 6.77
C GLY A 549 -28.66 21.88 7.20
N GLN A 550 -29.60 21.08 6.70
CA GLN A 550 -31.01 21.18 7.02
C GLN A 550 -31.57 19.82 7.44
N TRP A 551 -32.59 19.86 8.26
CA TRP A 551 -33.36 18.70 8.67
C TRP A 551 -34.85 18.99 8.60
N TRP A 552 -35.64 17.95 8.33
CA TRP A 552 -37.10 18.04 8.26
C TRP A 552 -37.73 16.70 8.59
N LEU A 553 -39.05 16.68 8.77
CA LEU A 553 -39.83 15.46 9.04
C LEU A 553 -40.77 15.18 7.88
N GLU A 554 -40.82 13.92 7.45
CA GLU A 554 -41.88 13.39 6.58
C GLU A 554 -42.46 12.14 7.23
N GLY A 555 -43.65 12.29 7.84
CA GLY A 555 -44.22 11.26 8.72
C GLY A 555 -43.30 10.94 9.91
N ASP A 556 -43.17 9.66 10.24
CA ASP A 556 -42.33 9.18 11.35
C ASP A 556 -40.83 9.05 10.98
N THR A 557 -40.40 9.76 9.94
CA THR A 557 -39.02 9.72 9.43
C THR A 557 -38.39 11.10 9.53
N TRP A 558 -37.24 11.16 10.21
CA TRP A 558 -36.39 12.34 10.27
C TRP A 558 -35.41 12.32 9.12
N PHE A 559 -35.47 13.36 8.30
CA PHE A 559 -34.55 13.59 7.19
C PHE A 559 -33.51 14.64 7.56
N ARG A 560 -32.29 14.43 7.07
CA ARG A 560 -31.23 15.43 7.13
C ARG A 560 -30.47 15.51 5.80
N GLN A 561 -29.93 16.67 5.52
CA GLN A 561 -29.02 16.92 4.42
C GLN A 561 -27.95 17.93 4.83
N TRP A 562 -26.70 17.50 4.78
CA TRP A 562 -25.53 18.36 4.99
C TRP A 562 -25.14 19.08 3.69
N GLN A 563 -24.30 20.11 3.78
CA GLN A 563 -23.71 20.73 2.59
C GLN A 563 -22.57 19.88 2.01
N HIS A 564 -21.74 19.28 2.87
CA HIS A 564 -20.54 18.55 2.44
C HIS A 564 -20.44 17.15 3.07
N TRP A 565 -20.76 17.00 4.35
CA TRP A 565 -20.72 15.72 5.06
C TRP A 565 -21.74 14.74 4.49
N SER A 566 -21.46 13.44 4.60
CA SER A 566 -22.29 12.40 4.01
C SER A 566 -22.59 12.66 2.54
N TYR A 567 -21.64 13.26 1.82
CA TYR A 567 -21.74 13.62 0.41
C TYR A 567 -22.88 14.58 0.06
N GLY A 568 -23.42 15.31 1.04
CA GLY A 568 -24.58 16.17 0.86
C GLY A 568 -25.86 15.41 0.49
N GLU A 569 -25.91 14.11 0.78
CA GLU A 569 -27.06 13.29 0.49
C GLU A 569 -28.20 13.51 1.48
N VAL A 570 -29.41 13.33 0.97
CA VAL A 570 -30.62 13.30 1.79
C VAL A 570 -30.72 11.93 2.46
N LEU A 571 -30.63 11.91 3.78
CA LEU A 571 -30.70 10.69 4.57
C LEU A 571 -31.92 10.73 5.48
N GLY A 572 -32.74 9.68 5.41
CA GLY A 572 -33.93 9.49 6.24
C GLY A 572 -33.74 8.39 7.28
N PHE A 573 -34.18 8.65 8.51
CA PHE A 573 -34.05 7.74 9.65
C PHE A 573 -35.32 7.71 10.49
N ASN A 574 -35.74 6.51 10.92
CA ASN A 574 -36.66 6.40 12.06
C ASN A 574 -35.86 6.49 13.36
N ILE A 575 -36.38 7.21 14.34
CA ILE A 575 -35.67 7.48 15.59
C ILE A 575 -36.28 6.68 16.74
N ALA A 576 -35.40 6.11 17.55
CA ALA A 576 -35.74 5.51 18.83
C ALA A 576 -34.85 6.07 19.95
N VAL A 577 -35.37 6.12 21.17
CA VAL A 577 -34.69 6.72 22.32
C VAL A 577 -34.70 5.77 23.51
N LEU A 578 -33.58 5.71 24.23
CA LEU A 578 -33.47 5.04 25.53
C LEU A 578 -32.62 5.89 26.48
N GLY A 579 -33.22 6.43 27.53
CA GLY A 579 -32.52 7.28 28.49
C GLY A 579 -31.98 8.55 27.83
N LYS A 580 -30.65 8.70 27.72
CA LYS A 580 -29.96 9.81 27.05
C LYS A 580 -29.36 9.43 25.69
N GLN A 581 -29.71 8.27 25.16
CA GLN A 581 -29.18 7.74 23.91
C GLN A 581 -30.28 7.75 22.83
N ILE A 582 -29.90 8.19 21.64
CA ILE A 582 -30.70 8.17 20.41
C ILE A 582 -30.16 7.09 19.48
N PHE A 583 -31.06 6.40 18.78
CA PHE A 583 -30.78 5.36 17.81
C PHE A 583 -31.44 5.71 16.48
N TRP A 584 -30.69 5.60 15.39
CA TRP A 584 -31.18 5.82 14.04
C TRP A 584 -31.38 4.49 13.33
N LEU A 585 -32.56 4.31 12.76
CA LEU A 585 -32.97 3.12 12.03
C LEU A 585 -33.18 3.48 10.55
N ARG A 586 -32.69 2.65 9.64
CA ARG A 586 -32.96 2.74 8.20
C ARG A 586 -33.42 1.37 7.72
N ASP A 587 -34.56 1.32 7.03
CA ASP A 587 -35.21 0.07 6.59
C ASP A 587 -35.38 -0.96 7.72
N GLY A 588 -35.67 -0.47 8.93
CA GLY A 588 -35.86 -1.29 10.14
C GLY A 588 -34.58 -1.81 10.79
N LYS A 589 -33.40 -1.52 10.24
CA LYS A 589 -32.09 -1.92 10.77
C LYS A 589 -31.43 -0.75 11.53
N LEU A 590 -30.80 -1.03 12.66
CA LEU A 590 -30.00 -0.04 13.40
C LEU A 590 -28.77 0.34 12.57
N VAL A 591 -28.60 1.62 12.28
CA VAL A 591 -27.48 2.12 11.48
C VAL A 591 -26.54 3.03 12.26
N ASP A 592 -27.02 3.77 13.27
CA ASP A 592 -26.18 4.65 14.07
C ASP A 592 -26.79 4.89 15.46
N SER A 593 -25.98 5.38 16.41
CA SER A 593 -26.45 5.86 17.70
C SER A 593 -25.58 6.97 18.28
N ALA A 594 -26.17 7.87 19.07
CA ALA A 594 -25.45 8.94 19.75
C ALA A 594 -26.05 9.24 21.13
N PHE A 595 -25.35 10.02 21.93
CA PHE A 595 -25.95 10.67 23.09
C PHE A 595 -26.61 11.97 22.69
N TYR A 596 -27.63 12.39 23.41
CA TYR A 596 -28.27 13.68 23.17
C TYR A 596 -28.40 14.51 24.45
N THR A 597 -28.44 15.82 24.26
CA THR A 597 -28.79 16.79 25.30
C THR A 597 -29.88 17.71 24.79
N GLN A 598 -30.85 18.04 25.64
CA GLN A 598 -31.90 19.03 25.34
C GLN A 598 -31.55 20.32 26.07
N LYS A 599 -31.47 21.44 25.35
CA LYS A 599 -31.45 22.75 26.02
C LYS A 599 -32.88 23.10 26.44
N PRO A 600 -33.10 23.63 27.66
CA PRO A 600 -34.42 24.15 28.01
C PRO A 600 -34.79 25.25 27.02
N PRO A 601 -36.08 25.38 26.66
CA PRO A 601 -36.51 26.45 25.76
C PRO A 601 -36.10 27.79 26.37
N VAL A 602 -35.39 28.61 25.58
CA VAL A 602 -35.08 29.98 25.98
C VAL A 602 -36.43 30.69 26.10
N ALA A 603 -36.83 31.01 27.33
CA ALA A 603 -38.04 31.78 27.58
C ALA A 603 -37.97 33.08 26.76
N PRO A 604 -39.05 33.47 26.05
CA PRO A 604 -39.06 34.73 25.32
C PRO A 604 -38.76 35.84 26.32
N SER A 605 -37.75 36.66 26.01
CA SER A 605 -37.34 37.78 26.84
C SER A 605 -38.53 38.72 27.03
N GLU A 606 -39.19 38.64 28.18
CA GLU A 606 -40.11 39.68 28.61
C GLU A 606 -39.29 40.95 28.83
N ASN A 607 -39.48 41.89 27.90
CA ASN A 607 -39.27 43.30 28.14
C ASN A 607 -39.91 43.69 29.47
N MET A 608 -39.16 44.34 30.36
CA MET A 608 -39.55 45.49 31.19
C MET A 608 -38.36 45.94 32.07
N PRO A 609 -38.34 47.19 32.56
CA PRO A 609 -37.21 48.10 32.39
C PRO A 609 -36.60 48.57 33.72
N GLY A 610 -35.37 49.10 33.63
CA GLY A 610 -34.81 50.14 34.51
C GLY A 610 -34.75 49.89 36.02
N LEU A 611 -33.55 50.05 36.60
CA LEU A 611 -33.23 51.10 37.60
C LEU A 611 -31.91 50.76 38.34
N ILE A 612 -30.95 51.68 38.18
CA ILE A 612 -30.10 52.29 39.23
C ILE A 612 -28.98 51.46 39.90
N LYS A 613 -27.75 51.89 39.56
CA LYS A 613 -26.56 52.24 40.39
C LYS A 613 -26.40 51.62 41.79
N ASN A 614 -25.20 51.11 42.10
CA ASN A 614 -24.14 51.89 42.78
C ASN A 614 -22.88 51.04 43.06
N GLN A 615 -21.73 51.69 42.79
CA GLN A 615 -20.35 51.49 43.27
C GLN A 615 -19.59 50.21 42.90
#